data_AF-A0A7S3YBM9-F1
#
_entry.id   AF-A0A7S3YBM9-F1
#
_cell.length_a   1.000
_cell.length_b   1.000
_cell.length_c   1.000
_cell.angle_alpha   90.00
_cell.angle_beta   90.00
_cell.angle_gamma   90.00
#
_symmetry.space_group_name_H-M   'P 1'
#
loop_
_entity.id
_entity.type
_entity.pdbx_description
1 polymer ?
#
loop_
_entity_poly.entity_id
_entity_poly.type
_entity_poly.pdbx_seq_one_letter_code
_entity_poly.pdbx_strand_id
1 'polypeptide(L)'
;HGHDHVNAHRYIATDPDREGEAIAWHIKDVLRERSLLREDLVLRRVEFSEISKNAVMKAVKKGRDVDDSLVDAYKARRGLDYLYGFTLSPVLWRKLPKAKSAGRVQSVALRLISEREQEREAFEKDEWFDVTATLKAVGSTDSRNFTATLTAIDNKALPAKKSFATLKDANKALDLLTTVDVVKVTKLKTRATKSRPQPPFTTATMQRSASTRLNWGVSRVMSVAQRSSIQHYPNSNPCPD
;
A
#
# COMPACT_ATOMS: atom_id res chain seq x y z
N HIS A 1 25.67 52.77 -23.40
CA HIS A 1 25.14 51.46 -23.80
C HIS A 1 24.85 50.68 -22.52
N GLY A 2 23.57 50.48 -22.21
CA GLY A 2 23.14 49.88 -20.95
C GLY A 2 23.50 48.39 -20.91
N HIS A 3 24.28 47.99 -19.92
CA HIS A 3 24.40 46.60 -19.53
C HIS A 3 23.09 46.19 -18.85
N ASP A 4 22.20 45.54 -19.60
CA ASP A 4 21.14 44.75 -19.00
C ASP A 4 21.80 43.62 -18.21
N HIS A 5 21.92 43.80 -16.89
CA HIS A 5 22.21 42.74 -15.95
C HIS A 5 21.02 41.78 -15.95
N VAL A 6 20.98 40.87 -16.93
CA VAL A 6 20.05 39.75 -16.92
C VAL A 6 20.42 38.90 -15.71
N ASN A 7 19.63 39.00 -14.63
CA ASN A 7 19.80 38.17 -13.45
C ASN A 7 19.88 36.70 -13.88
N ALA A 8 21.05 36.08 -13.68
CA ALA A 8 21.27 34.70 -14.05
C ALA A 8 20.54 33.80 -13.05
N HIS A 9 19.38 33.30 -13.43
CA HIS A 9 18.61 32.38 -12.59
C HIS A 9 19.18 30.96 -12.69
N ARG A 10 19.49 30.37 -11.52
CA ARG A 10 19.78 28.92 -11.42
C ARG A 10 18.62 28.23 -10.75
N TYR A 11 18.21 27.10 -11.32
CA TYR A 11 17.05 26.35 -10.84
C TYR A 11 17.49 25.05 -10.16
N ILE A 12 16.92 24.76 -8.99
CA ILE A 12 16.98 23.45 -8.34
C ILE A 12 15.67 22.71 -8.60
N ALA A 13 15.76 21.61 -9.34
CA ALA A 13 14.64 20.78 -9.76
C ALA A 13 14.69 19.40 -9.08
N THR A 14 14.71 19.38 -7.74
CA THR A 14 14.58 18.15 -6.94
C THR A 14 13.12 17.72 -6.81
N ASP A 15 12.89 16.49 -6.36
CA ASP A 15 11.53 15.93 -6.20
C ASP A 15 10.63 16.79 -5.29
N PRO A 16 9.31 16.86 -5.54
CA PRO A 16 8.38 17.72 -4.81
C PRO A 16 7.97 17.11 -3.45
N ASP A 17 8.94 16.74 -2.63
CA ASP A 17 8.75 16.26 -1.27
C ASP A 17 9.75 16.90 -0.29
N ARG A 18 9.62 16.61 1.01
CA ARG A 18 10.52 17.17 2.02
C ARG A 18 11.99 16.76 1.84
N GLU A 19 12.25 15.59 1.23
CA GLU A 19 13.62 15.10 1.03
C GLU A 19 14.27 15.89 -0.11
N GLY A 20 13.53 16.10 -1.20
CA GLY A 20 13.92 16.98 -2.29
C GLY A 20 14.13 18.43 -1.84
N GLU A 21 13.32 18.92 -0.91
CA GLU A 21 13.51 20.24 -0.32
C GLU A 21 14.77 20.33 0.54
N ALA A 22 15.06 19.30 1.34
CA ALA A 22 16.29 19.22 2.12
C ALA A 22 17.55 19.15 1.24
N ILE A 23 17.48 18.45 0.10
CA ILE A 23 18.56 18.43 -0.90
C ILE A 23 18.76 19.82 -1.49
N ALA A 24 17.67 20.52 -1.85
CA ALA A 24 17.75 21.87 -2.38
C ALA A 24 18.37 22.85 -1.37
N TRP A 25 17.96 22.75 -0.11
CA TRP A 25 18.54 23.51 0.99
C TRP A 25 20.04 23.22 1.15
N HIS A 26 20.45 21.95 1.15
CA HIS A 26 21.86 21.58 1.33
C HIS A 26 22.73 22.04 0.16
N ILE A 27 22.22 21.97 -1.08
CA ILE A 27 22.91 22.52 -2.25
C ILE A 27 23.10 24.03 -2.11
N LYS A 28 22.04 24.76 -1.69
CA LYS A 28 22.11 26.22 -1.44
C LYS A 28 23.17 26.55 -0.39
N ASP A 29 23.23 25.76 0.68
CA ASP A 29 24.18 25.95 1.79
C ASP A 29 25.63 25.71 1.34
N VAL A 30 25.90 24.58 0.68
CA VAL A 30 27.24 24.25 0.15
C VAL A 30 27.72 25.28 -0.88
N LEU A 31 26.82 25.78 -1.75
CA LEU A 31 27.17 26.83 -2.71
C LEU A 31 27.51 28.16 -2.01
N ARG A 32 26.85 28.46 -0.88
CA ARG A 32 27.14 29.64 -0.05
C ARG A 32 28.50 29.50 0.64
N GLU A 33 28.75 28.36 1.29
CA GLU A 33 30.03 28.08 1.97
C GLU A 33 31.22 28.20 1.02
N ARG A 34 31.06 27.74 -0.23
CA ARG A 34 32.09 27.84 -1.26
C ARG A 34 32.18 29.21 -1.94
N SER A 35 31.42 30.21 -1.47
CA SER A 35 31.35 31.54 -2.07
C SER A 35 31.01 31.53 -3.58
N LEU A 36 30.22 30.54 -4.01
CA LEU A 36 29.79 30.38 -5.41
C LEU A 36 28.45 31.07 -5.71
N LEU A 37 27.76 31.56 -4.67
CA LEU A 37 26.59 32.42 -4.79
C LEU A 37 27.05 33.87 -4.90
N ARG A 38 27.11 34.39 -6.12
CA ARG A 38 27.38 35.80 -6.40
C ARG A 38 26.08 36.62 -6.27
N GLU A 39 26.18 37.93 -6.06
CA GLU A 39 25.02 38.83 -5.93
C GLU A 39 24.11 38.85 -7.18
N ASP A 40 24.66 38.57 -8.36
CA ASP A 40 23.94 38.48 -9.64
C ASP A 40 23.21 37.14 -9.84
N LEU A 41 23.37 36.19 -8.91
CA LEU A 41 22.95 34.80 -9.07
C LEU A 41 21.83 34.43 -8.10
N VAL A 42 20.59 34.45 -8.61
CA VAL A 42 19.41 34.06 -7.81
C VAL A 42 19.11 32.58 -8.00
N LEU A 43 19.17 31.82 -6.91
CA LEU A 43 18.80 30.42 -6.87
C LEU A 43 17.28 30.29 -6.66
N ARG A 44 16.61 29.49 -7.49
CA ARG A 44 15.16 29.27 -7.44
C ARG A 44 14.84 27.78 -7.38
N ARG A 45 13.90 27.40 -6.52
CA ARG A 45 13.35 26.05 -6.39
C ARG A 45 12.19 25.86 -7.36
N VAL A 46 12.21 24.76 -8.12
CA VAL A 46 11.21 24.43 -9.15
C VAL A 46 10.66 23.03 -8.91
N GLU A 47 9.34 22.91 -8.80
CA GLU A 47 8.65 21.66 -8.48
C GLU A 47 7.69 21.24 -9.59
N PHE A 48 7.74 19.97 -9.98
CA PHE A 48 6.79 19.37 -10.90
C PHE A 48 6.54 17.92 -10.48
N SER A 49 5.27 17.49 -10.56
CA SER A 49 4.86 16.12 -10.22
C SER A 49 4.94 15.18 -11.43
N GLU A 50 5.09 15.73 -12.62
CA GLU A 50 5.22 15.00 -13.88
C GLU A 50 6.31 15.63 -14.75
N ILE A 51 7.00 14.81 -15.53
CA ILE A 51 8.03 15.28 -16.45
C ILE A 51 7.39 15.51 -17.82
N SER A 52 6.67 16.63 -17.97
CA SER A 52 6.07 17.07 -19.23
C SER A 52 6.56 18.47 -19.62
N LYS A 53 6.64 18.77 -20.93
CA LYS A 53 7.07 20.10 -21.42
C LYS A 53 6.25 21.22 -20.76
N ASN A 54 4.94 21.04 -20.67
CA ASN A 54 4.04 22.02 -20.06
C ASN A 54 4.27 22.16 -18.54
N ALA A 55 4.46 21.04 -17.83
CA ALA A 55 4.73 21.06 -16.40
C ALA A 55 6.06 21.75 -16.09
N VAL A 56 7.14 21.44 -16.82
CA VAL A 56 8.46 22.06 -16.64
C VAL A 56 8.39 23.57 -16.91
N MET A 57 7.79 23.98 -18.03
CA MET A 57 7.66 25.41 -18.37
C MET A 57 6.84 26.18 -17.32
N LYS A 58 5.77 25.57 -16.80
CA LYS A 58 4.95 26.16 -15.73
C LYS A 58 5.71 26.25 -14.40
N ALA A 59 6.49 25.23 -14.09
CA ALA A 59 7.26 25.15 -12.86
C ALA A 59 8.38 26.21 -12.84
N VAL A 60 9.12 26.38 -13.95
CA VAL A 60 10.15 27.42 -14.08
C VAL A 60 9.57 28.82 -13.88
N LYS A 61 8.40 29.10 -14.46
CA LYS A 61 7.70 30.39 -14.27
C LYS A 61 7.27 30.65 -12.83
N LYS A 62 7.01 29.60 -12.06
CA LYS A 62 6.58 29.65 -10.65
C LYS A 62 7.72 29.43 -9.65
N GLY A 63 8.97 29.54 -10.09
CA GLY A 63 10.13 29.30 -9.24
C GLY A 63 10.04 30.07 -7.91
N ARG A 64 10.09 29.34 -6.80
CA ARG A 64 10.03 29.87 -5.43
C ARG A 64 11.40 29.82 -4.76
N ASP A 65 11.54 30.38 -3.56
CA ASP A 65 12.70 30.04 -2.72
C ASP A 65 12.45 28.71 -2.01
N VAL A 66 13.50 28.13 -1.43
CA VAL A 66 13.44 26.95 -0.57
C VAL A 66 12.51 27.23 0.62
N ASP A 67 11.66 26.26 0.94
CA ASP A 67 10.70 26.31 2.04
C ASP A 67 11.36 25.80 3.32
N ASP A 68 11.70 26.73 4.20
CA ASP A 68 12.33 26.44 5.47
C ASP A 68 11.48 25.53 6.39
N SER A 69 10.14 25.57 6.28
CA SER A 69 9.26 24.72 7.10
C SER A 69 9.39 23.24 6.72
N LEU A 70 9.53 22.95 5.42
CA LEU A 70 9.76 21.59 4.93
C LEU A 70 11.17 21.09 5.30
N VAL A 71 12.16 21.97 5.26
CA VAL A 71 13.53 21.68 5.69
C VAL A 71 13.57 21.38 7.20
N ASP A 72 12.89 22.16 8.01
CA ASP A 72 12.82 21.94 9.45
C ASP A 72 12.09 20.65 9.80
N ALA A 73 11.02 20.31 9.07
CA ALA A 73 10.36 19.01 9.20
C ALA A 73 11.30 17.83 8.86
N TYR A 74 12.14 17.98 7.83
CA TYR A 74 13.19 17.01 7.51
C TYR A 74 14.24 16.90 8.63
N LYS A 75 14.78 18.03 9.11
CA LYS A 75 15.78 18.08 10.18
C LYS A 75 15.24 17.47 11.47
N ALA A 76 14.02 17.81 11.86
CA ALA A 76 13.35 17.28 13.04
C ALA A 76 13.22 15.74 12.96
N ARG A 77 12.78 15.22 11.80
CA ARG A 77 12.72 13.77 11.57
C ARG A 77 14.10 13.12 11.68
N ARG A 78 15.11 13.69 11.02
CA ARG A 78 16.48 13.15 11.02
C ARG A 78 17.10 13.17 12.42
N GLY A 79 16.90 14.25 13.16
CA GLY A 79 17.30 14.38 14.55
C GLY A 79 16.62 13.33 15.44
N LEU A 80 15.31 13.14 15.29
CA LEU A 80 14.56 12.12 16.04
C LEU A 80 15.05 10.70 15.74
N ASP A 81 15.25 10.36 14.46
CA ASP A 81 15.72 9.04 14.07
C ASP A 81 17.17 8.79 14.58
N TYR A 82 18.02 9.83 14.61
CA TYR A 82 19.36 9.76 15.20
C TYR A 82 19.33 9.58 16.71
N LEU A 83 18.52 10.35 17.43
CA LEU A 83 18.36 10.23 18.89
C LEU A 83 17.88 8.82 19.26
N TYR A 84 16.89 8.29 18.54
CA TYR A 84 16.38 6.94 18.78
C TYR A 84 17.46 5.87 18.52
N GLY A 85 18.16 5.97 17.39
CA GLY A 85 19.23 5.04 17.04
C GLY A 85 20.37 5.04 18.05
N PHE A 86 20.86 6.21 18.44
CA PHE A 86 22.01 6.34 19.35
C PHE A 86 21.68 5.93 20.79
N THR A 87 20.47 6.22 21.27
CA THR A 87 20.07 5.90 22.66
C THR A 87 19.71 4.42 22.85
N LEU A 88 18.96 3.82 21.93
CA LEU A 88 18.47 2.45 22.10
C LEU A 88 19.42 1.36 21.59
N SER A 89 20.25 1.63 20.56
CA SER A 89 21.14 0.59 20.02
C SER A 89 22.12 0.03 21.05
N PRO A 90 22.76 0.84 21.93
CA PRO A 90 23.63 0.32 22.99
C PRO A 90 22.90 -0.53 24.04
N VAL A 91 21.62 -0.24 24.30
CA VAL A 91 20.79 -1.06 25.20
C VAL A 91 20.48 -2.40 24.54
N LEU A 92 20.13 -2.39 23.25
CA LEU A 92 19.86 -3.59 22.46
C LEU A 92 21.08 -4.50 22.40
N TRP A 93 22.29 -3.99 22.13
CA TRP A 93 23.49 -4.82 22.08
C TRP A 93 23.81 -5.50 23.42
N ARG A 94 23.58 -4.79 24.54
CA ARG A 94 23.78 -5.36 25.89
C ARG A 94 22.75 -6.43 26.26
N LYS A 95 21.50 -6.29 25.83
CA LYS A 95 20.40 -7.21 26.19
C LYS A 95 20.16 -8.31 25.17
N LEU A 96 20.52 -8.07 23.91
CA LEU A 96 20.32 -8.96 22.77
C LEU A 96 21.60 -8.91 21.89
N PRO A 97 22.57 -9.80 22.14
CA PRO A 97 23.90 -9.75 21.51
C PRO A 97 23.90 -9.85 19.97
N LYS A 98 22.79 -10.32 19.38
CA LYS A 98 22.61 -10.46 17.92
C LYS A 98 21.79 -9.32 17.30
N ALA A 99 21.28 -8.37 18.09
CA ALA A 99 20.50 -7.26 17.58
C ALA A 99 21.42 -6.26 16.86
N LYS A 100 21.04 -5.83 15.65
CA LYS A 100 21.86 -4.90 14.85
C LYS A 100 21.62 -3.45 15.26
N SER A 101 20.38 -2.98 15.18
CA SER A 101 20.03 -1.58 15.40
C SER A 101 18.59 -1.41 15.88
N ALA A 102 18.35 -0.32 16.62
CA ALA A 102 17.00 0.17 16.91
C ALA A 102 16.57 1.19 15.85
N GLY A 103 15.45 0.96 15.19
CA GLY A 103 14.81 1.94 14.32
C GLY A 103 13.45 2.34 14.84
N ARG A 104 13.16 3.64 14.91
CA ARG A 104 11.89 4.16 15.43
C ARG A 104 10.67 3.56 14.73
N VAL A 105 10.72 3.47 13.40
CA VAL A 105 9.62 2.89 12.59
C VAL A 105 9.79 1.38 12.41
N GLN A 106 11.02 0.90 12.26
CA GLN A 106 11.31 -0.51 12.03
C GLN A 106 10.90 -1.40 13.22
N SER A 107 11.10 -0.91 14.45
CA SER A 107 10.72 -1.64 15.67
C SER A 107 9.20 -1.83 15.78
N VAL A 108 8.41 -0.82 15.43
CA VAL A 108 6.94 -0.93 15.38
C VAL A 108 6.49 -1.91 14.30
N ALA A 109 7.10 -1.88 13.11
CA ALA A 109 6.79 -2.83 12.05
C ALA A 109 7.12 -4.28 12.46
N LEU A 110 8.27 -4.49 13.11
CA LEU A 110 8.65 -5.80 13.65
C LEU A 110 7.66 -6.26 14.75
N ARG A 111 7.22 -5.35 15.62
CA ARG A 111 6.21 -5.63 16.64
C ARG A 111 4.92 -6.14 16.02
N LEU A 112 4.39 -5.50 14.98
CA LEU A 112 3.15 -5.95 14.32
C LEU A 112 3.26 -7.37 13.77
N ILE A 113 4.42 -7.73 13.20
CA ILE A 113 4.67 -9.09 12.70
C ILE A 113 4.77 -10.07 13.87
N SER A 114 5.48 -9.70 14.94
CA SER A 114 5.66 -10.54 16.12
C SER A 114 4.33 -10.79 16.85
N GLU A 115 3.49 -9.76 17.01
CA GLU A 115 2.15 -9.89 17.60
C GLU A 115 1.28 -10.81 16.75
N ARG A 116 1.34 -10.68 15.42
CA ARG A 116 0.59 -11.57 14.52
C ARG A 116 1.06 -13.03 14.60
N GLU A 117 2.35 -13.27 14.84
CA GLU A 117 2.87 -14.62 15.05
C GLU A 117 2.47 -15.18 16.42
N GLN A 118 2.53 -14.36 17.48
CA GLN A 118 2.01 -14.74 18.80
C GLN A 118 0.53 -15.09 18.76
N GLU A 119 -0.29 -14.35 18.01
CA GLU A 119 -1.68 -14.69 17.76
C GLU A 119 -1.85 -16.05 17.06
N ARG A 120 -0.91 -16.44 16.18
CA ARG A 120 -0.92 -17.74 15.51
C ARG A 120 -0.49 -18.86 16.46
N GLU A 121 0.48 -18.62 17.32
CA GLU A 121 0.94 -19.58 18.33
C GLU A 121 -0.12 -19.81 19.42
N ALA A 122 -0.82 -18.76 19.83
CA ALA A 122 -1.92 -18.82 20.79
C ALA A 122 -3.26 -19.27 20.17
N PHE A 123 -3.30 -19.54 18.86
CA PHE A 123 -4.53 -19.93 18.18
C PHE A 123 -4.89 -21.39 18.50
N GLU A 124 -5.91 -21.57 19.34
CA GLU A 124 -6.52 -22.86 19.58
C GLU A 124 -7.52 -23.19 18.45
N LYS A 125 -7.36 -24.37 17.84
CA LYS A 125 -8.21 -24.82 16.74
C LYS A 125 -9.46 -25.48 17.29
N ASP A 126 -10.61 -24.92 16.96
CA ASP A 126 -11.89 -25.58 17.16
C ASP A 126 -12.29 -26.39 15.93
N GLU A 127 -12.68 -27.65 16.15
CA GLU A 127 -13.23 -28.50 15.11
C GLU A 127 -14.70 -28.18 14.87
N TRP A 128 -15.09 -28.12 13.59
CA TRP A 128 -16.46 -27.91 13.17
C TRP A 128 -16.72 -28.65 11.87
N PHE A 129 -17.97 -29.02 11.65
CA PHE A 129 -18.41 -29.83 10.54
C PHE A 129 -19.57 -29.17 9.81
N ASP A 130 -19.48 -29.10 8.48
CA ASP A 130 -20.59 -28.73 7.62
C ASP A 130 -21.19 -29.97 6.96
N VAL A 131 -22.49 -29.93 6.69
CA VAL A 131 -23.17 -30.92 5.85
C VAL A 131 -23.58 -30.22 4.56
N THR A 132 -23.04 -30.71 3.44
CA THR A 132 -23.28 -30.15 2.10
C THR A 132 -23.95 -31.17 1.20
N ALA A 133 -24.89 -30.73 0.37
CA ALA A 133 -25.56 -31.53 -0.65
C ALA A 133 -25.29 -30.98 -2.04
N THR A 134 -25.05 -31.87 -3.00
CA THR A 134 -24.99 -31.53 -4.42
C THR A 134 -26.38 -31.71 -5.01
N LEU A 135 -27.02 -30.62 -5.41
CA LEU A 135 -28.40 -30.59 -5.88
C LEU A 135 -28.46 -30.28 -7.38
N LYS A 136 -29.48 -30.79 -8.04
CA LYS A 136 -29.81 -30.48 -9.43
C LYS A 136 -31.24 -29.94 -9.48
N ALA A 137 -31.44 -28.84 -10.22
CA ALA A 137 -32.77 -28.28 -10.39
C ALA A 137 -33.64 -29.22 -11.23
N VAL A 138 -34.78 -29.63 -10.69
CA VAL A 138 -35.78 -30.44 -11.41
C VAL A 138 -36.72 -29.51 -12.16
N GLY A 139 -36.93 -29.75 -13.46
CA GLY A 139 -37.81 -28.94 -14.31
C GLY A 139 -37.21 -27.61 -14.81
N SER A 140 -35.91 -27.39 -14.60
CA SER A 140 -35.17 -26.28 -15.22
C SER A 140 -34.52 -26.74 -16.52
N THR A 141 -34.43 -25.84 -17.52
CA THR A 141 -33.59 -26.03 -18.71
C THR A 141 -32.10 -26.02 -18.37
N ASP A 142 -31.73 -25.51 -17.20
CA ASP A 142 -30.36 -25.49 -16.71
C ASP A 142 -30.03 -26.79 -15.95
N SER A 143 -29.14 -27.61 -16.52
CA SER A 143 -28.77 -28.92 -15.99
C SER A 143 -27.63 -28.89 -14.98
N ARG A 144 -27.16 -27.70 -14.60
CA ARG A 144 -26.01 -27.53 -13.70
C ARG A 144 -26.32 -28.00 -12.29
N ASN A 145 -25.37 -28.74 -11.73
CA ASN A 145 -25.36 -29.06 -10.30
C ASN A 145 -24.91 -27.83 -9.50
N PHE A 146 -25.44 -27.66 -8.30
CA PHE A 146 -25.00 -26.65 -7.35
C PHE A 146 -24.89 -27.23 -5.95
N THR A 147 -23.97 -26.69 -5.14
CA THR A 147 -23.78 -27.12 -3.76
C THR A 147 -24.62 -26.28 -2.82
N ALA A 148 -25.34 -26.94 -1.91
CA ALA A 148 -26.07 -26.30 -0.83
C ALA A 148 -25.51 -26.78 0.52
N THR A 149 -25.34 -25.86 1.47
CA THR A 149 -24.92 -26.18 2.84
C THR A 149 -26.13 -26.14 3.77
N LEU A 150 -26.24 -27.13 4.66
CA LEU A 150 -27.27 -27.15 5.71
C LEU A 150 -27.04 -25.99 6.69
N THR A 151 -28.09 -25.24 7.01
CA THR A 151 -27.99 -24.05 7.88
C THR A 151 -28.90 -24.08 9.10
N ALA A 152 -29.93 -24.93 9.09
CA ALA A 152 -30.89 -25.08 10.18
C ALA A 152 -31.54 -26.47 10.13
N ILE A 153 -31.93 -26.99 11.29
CA ILE A 153 -32.75 -28.20 11.47
C ILE A 153 -33.97 -27.81 12.31
N ASP A 154 -35.17 -28.23 11.92
CA ASP A 154 -36.43 -27.91 12.62
C ASP A 154 -36.61 -26.41 12.93
N ASN A 155 -36.27 -25.56 11.95
CA ASN A 155 -36.25 -24.09 12.08
C ASN A 155 -35.30 -23.52 13.16
N LYS A 156 -34.44 -24.36 13.76
CA LYS A 156 -33.37 -23.92 14.66
C LYS A 156 -32.06 -23.79 13.90
N ALA A 157 -31.48 -22.60 13.94
CA ALA A 157 -30.18 -22.35 13.32
C ALA A 157 -29.07 -23.15 14.01
N LEU A 158 -28.07 -23.57 13.24
CA LEU A 158 -26.90 -24.28 13.78
C LEU A 158 -26.05 -23.36 14.68
N PRO A 159 -25.47 -23.89 15.78
CA PRO A 159 -24.94 -23.11 16.89
C PRO A 159 -23.64 -22.34 16.60
N ALA A 160 -22.72 -22.89 15.80
CA ALA A 160 -21.40 -22.29 15.54
C ALA A 160 -21.26 -21.90 14.08
N LYS A 161 -21.27 -20.61 13.72
CA LYS A 161 -21.07 -20.13 12.32
C LYS A 161 -21.92 -20.84 11.24
N LYS A 162 -23.05 -21.45 11.63
CA LYS A 162 -23.91 -22.33 10.81
C LYS A 162 -23.37 -23.76 10.56
N SER A 163 -22.60 -24.30 11.49
CA SER A 163 -21.93 -25.61 11.43
C SER A 163 -22.15 -26.40 12.73
N PHE A 164 -21.84 -27.70 12.70
CA PHE A 164 -21.90 -28.61 13.85
C PHE A 164 -20.57 -28.61 14.62
N ALA A 165 -20.63 -28.66 15.95
CA ALA A 165 -19.44 -28.72 16.81
C ALA A 165 -18.86 -30.14 16.96
N THR A 166 -19.58 -31.18 16.53
CA THR A 166 -19.16 -32.57 16.71
C THR A 166 -19.58 -33.42 15.52
N LEU A 167 -18.70 -34.33 15.10
CA LEU A 167 -18.93 -35.23 13.97
C LEU A 167 -20.20 -36.07 14.15
N LYS A 168 -20.49 -36.50 15.38
CA LYS A 168 -21.69 -37.29 15.70
C LYS A 168 -22.99 -36.57 15.33
N ASP A 169 -23.08 -35.27 15.59
CA ASP A 169 -24.28 -34.50 15.28
C ASP A 169 -24.38 -34.16 13.80
N ALA A 170 -23.24 -33.93 13.14
CA ALA A 170 -23.19 -33.80 11.68
C ALA A 170 -23.65 -35.10 10.98
N ASN A 171 -23.22 -36.27 11.45
CA ASN A 171 -23.64 -37.56 10.90
C ASN A 171 -25.13 -37.82 11.10
N LYS A 172 -25.70 -37.50 12.26
CA LYS A 172 -27.16 -37.57 12.45
C LYS A 172 -27.92 -36.71 11.44
N ALA A 173 -27.42 -35.50 11.19
CA ALA A 173 -28.03 -34.61 10.21
C ALA A 173 -27.88 -35.14 8.77
N LEU A 174 -26.74 -35.77 8.45
CA LEU A 174 -26.50 -36.43 7.18
C LEU A 174 -27.47 -37.60 6.97
N ASP A 175 -27.67 -38.45 7.98
CA ASP A 175 -28.60 -39.58 7.92
C ASP A 175 -30.04 -39.12 7.62
N LEU A 176 -30.48 -38.04 8.28
CA LEU A 176 -31.80 -37.43 8.03
C LEU A 176 -31.94 -36.88 6.60
N LEU A 177 -30.87 -36.34 6.02
CA LEU A 177 -30.89 -35.78 4.67
C LEU A 177 -30.75 -36.84 3.58
N THR A 178 -30.10 -37.97 3.87
CA THR A 178 -29.89 -39.05 2.90
C THR A 178 -31.20 -39.71 2.48
N THR A 179 -32.24 -39.63 3.32
CA THR A 179 -33.58 -40.13 3.01
C THR A 179 -34.44 -39.14 2.21
N VAL A 180 -33.92 -37.96 1.87
CA VAL A 180 -34.68 -36.90 1.18
C VAL A 180 -34.31 -36.86 -0.30
N ASP A 181 -35.23 -37.29 -1.17
CA ASP A 181 -35.00 -37.30 -2.62
C ASP A 181 -35.23 -35.93 -3.29
N VAL A 182 -36.12 -35.11 -2.73
CA VAL A 182 -36.54 -33.83 -3.34
C VAL A 182 -36.57 -32.72 -2.30
N VAL A 183 -35.87 -31.63 -2.61
CA VAL A 183 -35.82 -30.42 -1.77
C VAL A 183 -36.57 -29.28 -2.46
N LYS A 184 -37.44 -28.59 -1.73
CA LYS A 184 -38.20 -27.44 -2.24
C LYS A 184 -37.45 -26.14 -1.97
N VAL A 185 -37.32 -25.29 -3.00
CA VAL A 185 -36.83 -23.92 -2.83
C VAL A 185 -37.91 -23.09 -2.12
N THR A 186 -37.61 -22.63 -0.91
CA THR A 186 -38.54 -21.82 -0.09
C THR A 186 -38.41 -20.33 -0.36
N LYS A 187 -37.22 -19.85 -0.76
CA LYS A 187 -36.96 -18.43 -0.99
C LYS A 187 -35.86 -18.24 -2.02
N LEU A 188 -36.16 -17.47 -3.07
CA LEU A 188 -35.18 -16.99 -4.05
C LEU A 188 -35.02 -15.48 -3.88
N LYS A 189 -33.78 -15.01 -3.69
CA LYS A 189 -33.47 -13.57 -3.58
C LYS A 189 -32.44 -13.18 -4.63
N THR A 190 -32.90 -12.52 -5.68
CA THR A 190 -32.03 -11.95 -6.72
C THR A 190 -31.74 -10.49 -6.39
N ARG A 191 -30.48 -10.11 -6.31
CA ARG A 191 -30.07 -8.72 -6.10
C ARG A 191 -29.07 -8.32 -7.16
N ALA A 192 -29.39 -7.27 -7.92
CA ALA A 192 -28.41 -6.64 -8.80
C ALA A 192 -27.30 -6.03 -7.94
N THR A 193 -26.06 -6.46 -8.19
CA THR A 193 -24.87 -5.89 -7.57
C THR A 193 -24.17 -5.01 -8.60
N LYS A 194 -23.75 -3.81 -8.17
CA LYS A 194 -22.93 -2.91 -8.98
C LYS A 194 -21.53 -2.86 -8.37
N SER A 195 -20.52 -3.20 -9.16
CA SER A 195 -19.12 -2.98 -8.78
C SER A 195 -18.63 -1.68 -9.39
N ARG A 196 -18.02 -0.81 -8.59
CA ARG A 196 -17.40 0.43 -9.07
C ARG A 196 -15.93 0.18 -9.40
N PRO A 197 -15.37 0.85 -10.42
CA PRO A 197 -13.94 0.79 -10.67
C PRO A 197 -13.17 1.29 -9.46
N GLN A 198 -11.97 0.74 -9.26
CA GLN A 198 -11.08 1.17 -8.19
C GLN A 198 -10.55 2.58 -8.48
N PRO A 199 -10.24 3.38 -7.44
CA PRO A 199 -9.63 4.70 -7.64
C PRO A 199 -8.24 4.57 -8.28
N PRO A 200 -7.69 5.68 -8.82
CA PRO A 200 -6.31 5.72 -9.29
C PRO A 200 -5.32 5.27 -8.21
N PHE A 201 -4.20 4.71 -8.63
CA PHE A 201 -3.21 4.20 -7.69
C PHE A 201 -2.55 5.31 -6.87
N THR A 202 -2.60 5.16 -5.56
CA THR A 202 -1.60 5.72 -4.62
C THR A 202 -0.40 4.77 -4.51
N THR A 203 0.71 5.24 -3.93
CA THR A 203 1.91 4.41 -3.69
C THR A 203 1.59 3.13 -2.92
N ALA A 204 0.78 3.21 -1.87
CA ALA A 204 0.42 2.04 -1.06
C ALA A 204 -0.46 1.04 -1.82
N THR A 205 -1.45 1.53 -2.57
CA THR A 205 -2.32 0.67 -3.38
C THR A 205 -1.58 0.03 -4.56
N MET A 206 -0.64 0.77 -5.18
CA MET A 206 0.21 0.25 -6.25
C MET A 206 1.10 -0.89 -5.74
N GLN A 207 1.79 -0.68 -4.61
CA GLN A 207 2.64 -1.70 -3.99
C GLN A 207 1.83 -2.95 -3.62
N ARG A 208 0.63 -2.78 -3.04
CA ARG A 208 -0.25 -3.90 -2.70
C ARG A 208 -0.71 -4.65 -3.94
N SER A 209 -1.20 -3.96 -4.97
CA SER A 209 -1.66 -4.59 -6.21
C SER A 209 -0.54 -5.29 -6.97
N ALA A 210 0.67 -4.73 -7.02
CA ALA A 210 1.81 -5.36 -7.65
C ALA A 210 2.29 -6.61 -6.88
N SER A 211 2.26 -6.58 -5.56
CA SER A 211 2.54 -7.78 -4.74
C SER A 211 1.51 -8.88 -5.00
N THR A 212 0.21 -8.57 -4.99
CA THR A 212 -0.84 -9.58 -5.17
C THR A 212 -0.93 -10.12 -6.60
N ARG A 213 -0.78 -9.26 -7.63
CA ARG A 213 -0.99 -9.64 -9.03
C ARG A 213 0.27 -10.05 -9.76
N LEU A 214 1.41 -9.48 -9.41
CA LEU A 214 2.69 -9.68 -10.11
C LEU A 214 3.74 -10.37 -9.23
N ASN A 215 3.45 -10.63 -7.96
CA ASN A 215 4.39 -11.17 -6.99
C ASN A 215 5.69 -10.36 -6.87
N TRP A 216 5.61 -9.03 -7.04
CA TRP A 216 6.78 -8.15 -6.92
C TRP A 216 6.95 -7.66 -5.48
N GLY A 217 8.20 -7.68 -5.01
CA GLY A 217 8.59 -7.04 -3.76
C GLY A 217 8.57 -5.51 -3.89
N VAL A 218 8.33 -4.81 -2.76
CA VAL A 218 8.17 -3.34 -2.71
C VAL A 218 9.34 -2.60 -3.37
N SER A 219 10.57 -3.03 -3.13
CA SER A 219 11.77 -2.43 -3.73
C SER A 219 11.71 -2.44 -5.26
N ARG A 220 11.41 -3.60 -5.86
CA ARG A 220 11.28 -3.74 -7.31
C ARG A 220 10.17 -2.84 -7.87
N VAL A 221 9.02 -2.79 -7.20
CA VAL A 221 7.89 -1.92 -7.61
C VAL A 221 8.32 -0.46 -7.64
N MET A 222 8.98 0.02 -6.58
CA MET A 222 9.42 1.41 -6.49
C MET A 222 10.53 1.73 -7.48
N SER A 223 11.49 0.83 -7.71
CA SER A 223 12.54 1.04 -8.71
C SER A 223 11.99 1.13 -10.13
N VAL A 224 11.00 0.29 -10.48
CA VAL A 224 10.34 0.36 -11.79
C VAL A 224 9.51 1.64 -11.90
N ALA A 225 8.74 2.00 -10.86
CA ALA A 225 7.96 3.23 -10.86
C ALA A 225 8.83 4.47 -11.05
N GLN A 226 9.97 4.54 -10.35
CA GLN A 226 10.95 5.63 -10.48
C GLN A 226 11.55 5.68 -11.89
N ARG A 227 11.87 4.53 -12.49
CA ARG A 227 12.35 4.50 -13.88
C ARG A 227 11.29 5.00 -14.84
N SER A 228 10.05 4.55 -14.69
CA SER A 228 8.93 4.94 -15.56
C SER A 228 8.55 6.42 -15.42
N SER A 229 8.70 7.02 -14.24
CA SER A 229 8.48 8.45 -14.03
C SER A 229 9.57 9.29 -14.70
N ILE A 230 10.83 8.83 -14.67
CA ILE A 230 11.97 9.49 -15.32
C ILE A 230 11.91 9.33 -16.84
N GLN A 231 11.49 8.16 -17.33
CA GLN A 231 11.46 7.82 -18.75
C GLN A 231 10.27 8.44 -19.51
N HIS A 232 9.30 9.07 -18.83
CA HIS A 232 8.15 9.71 -19.46
C HIS A 232 8.46 10.98 -20.27
N TYR A 233 9.74 11.29 -20.51
CA TYR A 233 10.15 12.22 -21.57
C TYR A 233 9.80 11.61 -22.93
N PRO A 234 9.03 12.30 -23.80
CA PRO A 234 8.30 11.63 -24.87
C PRO A 234 9.25 11.16 -25.97
N ASN A 235 9.29 9.85 -26.21
CA ASN A 235 9.19 9.39 -27.59
C ASN A 235 7.73 9.58 -27.98
N SER A 236 7.46 10.66 -28.69
CA SER A 236 6.23 10.88 -29.43
C SER A 236 5.90 9.64 -30.27
N ASN A 237 4.91 8.86 -29.85
CA ASN A 237 3.93 8.25 -30.74
C ASN A 237 2.74 7.80 -29.88
N PRO A 238 1.51 8.29 -30.14
CA PRO A 238 0.34 7.67 -29.57
C PRO A 238 0.27 6.22 -30.10
N CYS A 239 0.00 5.26 -29.21
CA CYS A 239 -0.39 3.92 -29.64
C CYS A 239 -1.59 4.06 -30.60
N PRO A 240 -1.56 3.41 -31.78
CA PRO A 240 -2.76 3.30 -32.59
C PRO A 240 -3.77 2.41 -31.86
N ASP A 241 -5.04 2.84 -31.94
CA ASP A 241 -6.23 2.15 -31.40
C ASP A 241 -6.34 0.67 -31.84
#